data_AF-A0A1I0HEG5-F1
#
_entry.id   AF-A0A1I0HEG5-F1
#
_cell.length_a   1.000
_cell.length_b   1.000
_cell.length_c   1.000
_cell.angle_alpha   90.00
_cell.angle_beta   90.00
_cell.angle_gamma   90.00
#
_symmetry.space_group_name_H-M   'P 1'
#
loop_
_entity.id
_entity.type
_entity.pdbx_description
1 polymer ?
#
loop_
_entity_poly.entity_id
_entity_poly.type
_entity_poly.pdbx_seq_one_letter_code
_entity_poly.pdbx_strand_id
1 'polypeptide(L)' 'MEPFGKTDYETDARKALQKGEVDKAQVYATLHQAQVLKAGLEAVKNKIDSFKEMLEHYVSKQ' A
#
# COMPACT_ATOMS: atom_id res chain seq x y z
N MET A 1 4.07 13.14 -20.82
CA MET A 1 3.25 13.33 -19.61
C MET A 1 3.92 12.57 -18.49
N GLU A 2 4.40 13.25 -17.46
CA GLU A 2 4.90 12.59 -16.25
C GLU A 2 3.77 11.72 -15.67
N PRO A 3 4.06 10.51 -15.15
CA PRO A 3 3.03 9.66 -14.60
C PRO A 3 2.35 10.42 -13.46
N PHE A 4 1.03 10.59 -13.56
CA PHE A 4 0.18 11.18 -12.54
C PHE A 4 0.69 10.75 -11.17
N GLY A 5 1.23 11.72 -10.43
CA GLY A 5 1.93 11.49 -9.18
C GLY A 5 1.06 10.65 -8.26
N LYS A 6 1.64 9.59 -7.69
CA LYS A 6 1.00 8.76 -6.66
C LYS A 6 0.32 9.71 -5.68
N THR A 7 -1.00 9.61 -5.55
CA THR A 7 -1.75 10.47 -4.63
C THR A 7 -1.17 10.30 -3.24
N ASP A 8 -0.63 11.39 -2.68
CA ASP A 8 -0.01 11.41 -1.37
C ASP A 8 -1.05 11.83 -0.33
N TYR A 9 -1.88 10.85 0.04
CA TYR A 9 -2.95 11.05 1.02
C TYR A 9 -2.42 11.48 2.40
N GLU A 10 -1.17 11.20 2.75
CA GLU A 10 -0.60 11.67 4.00
C GLU A 10 -0.38 13.19 3.94
N THR A 11 0.24 13.67 2.86
CA THR A 11 0.43 15.10 2.62
C THR A 11 -0.90 15.84 2.52
N ASP A 12 -1.89 15.26 1.85
CA ASP A 12 -3.21 15.88 1.72
C ASP A 12 -3.98 15.90 3.06
N ALA A 13 -3.85 14.86 3.90
CA ALA A 13 -4.38 14.88 5.26
C ALA A 13 -3.76 16.02 6.10
N ARG A 14 -2.42 16.18 6.04
CA ARG A 14 -1.71 17.26 6.74
C ARG A 14 -2.17 18.65 6.27
N LYS A 15 -2.32 18.85 4.96
CA LYS A 15 -2.83 20.10 4.38
C LYS A 15 -4.26 20.40 4.81
N ALA A 16 -5.12 19.39 4.88
CA ALA A 16 -6.50 19.55 5.34
C ALA A 16 -6.55 19.96 6.83
N LEU A 17 -5.72 19.34 7.69
CA LEU A 17 -5.60 19.74 9.10
C LEU A 17 -5.12 21.19 9.28
N GLN A 18 -4.12 21.61 8.49
CA GLN A 18 -3.63 23.01 8.52
C GLN A 18 -4.71 24.03 8.15
N LYS A 19 -5.71 23.63 7.36
CA LYS A 19 -6.86 24.46 6.99
C LYS A 19 -8.05 24.33 7.95
N GLY A 20 -7.94 23.51 8.99
CA GLY A 20 -9.06 23.20 9.90
C GLY A 20 -10.12 22.27 9.28
N GLU A 21 -9.85 21.65 8.13
CA GLU A 21 -10.76 20.74 7.44
C GLU A 21 -10.64 19.32 8.01
N VAL A 22 -11.08 19.14 9.26
CA VAL A 22 -10.89 17.88 10.03
C VAL A 22 -11.51 16.67 9.31
N ASP A 23 -12.73 16.80 8.77
CA ASP A 23 -13.41 15.69 8.09
C ASP A 23 -12.64 15.22 6.85
N LYS A 24 -12.13 16.16 6.05
CA LYS A 24 -11.30 15.84 4.88
C LYS A 24 -9.99 15.19 5.30
N ALA A 25 -9.35 15.68 6.36
CA ALA A 25 -8.14 15.08 6.89
C ALA A 25 -8.36 13.62 7.32
N GLN A 26 -9.50 13.32 7.95
CA GLN A 26 -9.84 11.96 8.37
C GLN A 26 -10.07 11.02 7.18
N VAL A 27 -10.72 11.51 6.11
CA VAL A 27 -10.88 10.76 4.86
C VAL A 27 -9.51 10.45 4.25
N TYR A 28 -8.64 11.45 4.10
CA TYR A 28 -7.30 11.25 3.56
C TYR A 28 -6.44 10.32 4.42
N ALA A 29 -6.50 10.43 5.75
CA ALA A 29 -5.81 9.50 6.64
C ALA A 29 -6.29 8.05 6.45
N THR A 30 -7.60 7.85 6.27
CA THR A 30 -8.17 6.52 6.00
C THR A 30 -7.70 5.96 4.65
N LEU A 31 -7.66 6.80 3.61
CA LEU A 31 -7.15 6.41 2.29
C LEU A 31 -5.67 6.05 2.33
N HIS A 32 -4.86 6.81 3.08
CA HIS A 32 -3.46 6.49 3.32
C HIS A 32 -3.30 5.12 4.01
N GLN A 33 -4.07 4.87 5.07
CA GLN A 33 -4.04 3.57 5.77
C GLN A 33 -4.41 2.42 4.84
N ALA A 34 -5.45 2.58 4.01
CA ALA A 34 -5.84 1.57 3.03
C ALA A 34 -4.73 1.29 2.00
N GLN A 35 -4.02 2.34 1.56
CA GLN A 35 -2.88 2.20 0.65
C GLN A 35 -1.70 1.45 1.29
N VAL A 36 -1.37 1.76 2.54
CA VAL A 36 -0.31 1.06 3.30
C VAL A 36 -0.69 -0.41 3.49
N LEU A 37 -1.94 -0.70 3.88
CA LEU A 37 -2.43 -2.08 4.03
C LEU A 37 -2.36 -2.85 2.71
N LYS A 38 -2.79 -2.24 1.60
CA LYS A 38 -2.69 -2.84 0.27
C LYS A 38 -1.25 -3.21 -0.08
N ALA A 39 -0.31 -2.28 0.11
CA ALA A 39 1.11 -2.52 -0.16
C ALA A 39 1.69 -3.65 0.73
N GLY A 40 1.29 -3.70 1.99
CA GLY A 40 1.65 -4.78 2.92
C GLY A 40 1.12 -6.14 2.46
N LEU A 41 -0.15 -6.21 2.05
CA LEU A 41 -0.76 -7.43 1.53
C LEU A 41 -0.10 -7.91 0.24
N GLU A 42 0.25 -7.00 -0.68
CA GLU A 42 0.99 -7.32 -1.89
C GLU A 42 2.38 -7.89 -1.57
N ALA A 43 3.10 -7.31 -0.60
CA ALA A 43 4.39 -7.83 -0.16
C ALA A 43 4.26 -9.24 0.45
N VAL A 44 3.25 -9.48 1.29
CA VAL A 44 2.97 -10.81 1.86
C VAL A 44 2.64 -11.82 0.77
N LYS A 45 1.77 -11.46 -0.18
CA LYS A 45 1.44 -12.31 -1.33
C LYS A 45 2.68 -12.71 -2.11
N ASN A 46 3.54 -11.74 -2.43
CA ASN A 46 4.77 -12.02 -3.18
C ASN A 46 5.69 -12.99 -2.43
N LYS A 47 5.80 -12.89 -1.10
CA LYS A 47 6.57 -13.84 -0.28
C LYS A 47 5.97 -15.24 -0.28
N ILE A 48 4.64 -15.36 -0.24
CA ILE A 48 3.94 -16.65 -0.35
C ILE A 48 4.21 -17.28 -1.71
N ASP A 49 4.13 -16.50 -2.79
CA ASP A 49 4.37 -17.00 -4.15
C ASP A 49 5.81 -17.49 -4.31
N SER A 50 6.81 -16.72 -3.85
CA SER A 50 8.21 -17.18 -3.84
C SER A 50 8.43 -18.45 -3.00
N PHE A 51 7.70 -18.60 -1.88
CA PHE A 51 7.78 -19.80 -1.06
C PHE A 51 7.19 -21.02 -1.78
N LYS A 52 6.08 -20.85 -2.50
CA LYS A 52 5.50 -21.91 -3.33
C LYS A 52 6.45 -22.37 -4.44
N GLU A 53 7.05 -21.42 -5.17
CA GLU A 53 8.04 -21.72 -6.21
C GLU A 53 9.23 -22.52 -5.65
N MET A 54 9.71 -22.16 -4.45
CA MET A 54 10.77 -22.90 -3.77
C MET A 54 10.35 -24.34 -3.43
N LEU A 55 9.13 -24.54 -2.95
CA LEU A 55 8.61 -25.88 -2.64
C LEU A 55 8.44 -26.74 -3.89
N GLU A 56 7.88 -26.18 -4.96
CA GLU A 56 7.72 -26.87 -6.25
C GLU A 56 9.07 -27.34 -6.79
N HIS A 57 10.08 -26.48 -6.76
CA HIS A 57 11.44 -26.81 -7.20
C HIS A 57 12.13 -27.87 -6.30
N TYR A 58 11.84 -27.88 -4.99
CA TYR A 58 12.36 -28.91 -4.08
C TYR A 58 11.72 -30.27 -4.36
N VAL A 59 10.40 -30.31 -4.56
CA VAL A 59 9.65 -31.54 -4.85
C VAL A 59 10.04 -32.10 -6.22
N SER A 60 10.29 -31.26 -7.24
CA SER A 60 10.70 -31.71 -8.57
C SER A 60 12.12 -32.30 -8.66
N LYS A 61 12.91 -32.21 -7.59
CA LYS A 61 14.29 -32.74 -7.51
C LYS A 61 14.40 -34.05 -6.73
N GLN A 62 13.30 -34.55 -6.15
CA GLN A 62 13.18 -35.92 -5.64
C GLN A 62 12.61 -36.84 -6.73
#